data_AF-A0A5F5Y4V1-F1
#
_entry.id   AF-A0A5F5Y4V1-F1
#
_cell.length_a   1.000
_cell.length_b   1.000
_cell.length_c   1.000
_cell.angle_alpha   90.00
_cell.angle_beta   90.00
_cell.angle_gamma   90.00
#
_symmetry.space_group_name_H-M   'P 1'
#
loop_
_entity.id
_entity.type
_entity.pdbx_description
1 polymer ?
#
loop_
_entity_poly.entity_id
_entity_poly.type
_entity_poly.pdbx_seq_one_letter_code
_entity_poly.pdbx_strand_id
1 'polypeptide(L)'
;MITVGSLAIIAIPGEFTTMSGRRLREAVQAEFATYGMQNMTAVISGLCNVYTHYITTFEEYQGEVAEVIFVGANPKNSAENQTHQTFLTVEKYEATSATWRIVHNDASWETRFYWHKGLLGHSNATIQWHIPGTAQPGIYRMRYFGHHRKQDFLKPAVILPFESTSSAFEVVTS
;
A
#
# COMPACT_ATOMS: atom_id res chain seq x y z
N MET A 1 -2.01 -22.20 -20.60
CA MET A 1 -1.28 -23.08 -19.66
C MET A 1 -0.41 -24.01 -20.47
N ILE A 2 0.81 -24.28 -20.04
CA ILE A 2 1.75 -25.20 -20.70
C ILE A 2 2.06 -26.32 -19.71
N THR A 3 2.02 -27.58 -20.15
CA THR A 3 2.36 -28.74 -19.33
C THR A 3 3.61 -29.43 -19.86
N VAL A 4 4.56 -29.73 -18.97
CA VAL A 4 5.80 -30.44 -19.28
C VAL A 4 5.96 -31.59 -18.28
N GLY A 5 5.58 -32.80 -18.70
CA GLY A 5 5.53 -33.95 -17.78
C GLY A 5 4.60 -33.68 -16.60
N SER A 6 5.12 -33.79 -15.38
CA SER A 6 4.38 -33.51 -14.14
C SER A 6 4.37 -32.02 -13.72
N LEU A 7 4.86 -31.11 -14.56
CA LEU A 7 4.88 -29.67 -14.32
C LEU A 7 3.78 -28.97 -15.13
N ALA A 8 2.97 -28.13 -14.47
CA ALA A 8 2.01 -27.24 -15.11
C ALA A 8 2.42 -25.77 -14.89
N ILE A 9 2.65 -25.04 -15.98
CA ILE A 9 2.96 -23.62 -15.98
C ILE A 9 1.70 -22.82 -16.32
N ILE A 10 1.21 -22.09 -15.32
CA ILE A 10 0.02 -21.25 -15.41
C ILE A 10 0.50 -19.83 -15.74
N ALA A 11 0.37 -19.44 -17.00
CA ALA A 11 0.66 -18.10 -17.48
C ALA A 11 -0.51 -17.16 -17.16
N ILE A 12 -0.26 -16.15 -16.33
CA ILE A 12 -1.29 -15.23 -15.83
C ILE A 12 -0.99 -13.81 -16.32
N PRO A 13 -2.00 -13.09 -16.85
CA PRO A 13 -1.83 -11.74 -17.37
C PRO A 13 -1.86 -10.64 -16.30
N GLY A 14 -1.23 -10.85 -15.13
CA GLY A 14 -1.28 -9.87 -14.05
C GLY A 14 -0.40 -10.22 -12.86
N GLU A 15 -0.53 -9.42 -11.80
CA GLU A 15 0.22 -9.55 -10.55
C GLU A 15 -0.68 -10.15 -9.47
N PHE A 16 -0.50 -11.44 -9.20
CA PHE A 16 -1.24 -12.14 -8.15
C PHE A 16 -0.64 -11.85 -6.77
N THR A 17 -1.50 -11.60 -5.78
CA THR A 17 -1.11 -11.69 -4.37
C THR A 17 -0.78 -13.13 -3.99
N THR A 18 -0.07 -13.31 -2.86
CA THR A 18 0.34 -14.63 -2.39
C THR A 18 -0.85 -15.59 -2.21
N MET A 19 -1.96 -15.11 -1.64
CA MET A 19 -3.14 -15.94 -1.39
C MET A 19 -3.93 -16.24 -2.66
N SER A 20 -4.08 -15.27 -3.57
CA SER A 20 -4.65 -15.51 -4.90
C SER A 20 -3.87 -16.59 -5.64
N GLY A 21 -2.53 -16.51 -5.59
CA GLY A 21 -1.66 -17.47 -6.25
C GLY A 21 -1.78 -18.86 -5.64
N ARG A 22 -1.78 -18.95 -4.32
CA ARG A 22 -1.94 -20.22 -3.61
C ARG A 22 -3.27 -20.89 -3.95
N ARG A 23 -4.39 -20.17 -3.89
CA ARG A 23 -5.73 -20.71 -4.21
C ARG A 23 -5.81 -21.22 -5.65
N LEU A 24 -5.32 -20.44 -6.61
CA LEU A 24 -5.32 -20.86 -8.02
C LEU A 24 -4.45 -22.11 -8.24
N ARG A 25 -3.26 -22.15 -7.64
CA ARG A 25 -2.36 -23.30 -7.74
C ARG A 25 -3.01 -24.57 -7.21
N GLU A 26 -3.62 -24.50 -6.03
CA GLU A 26 -4.31 -25.62 -5.39
C GLU A 26 -5.52 -26.08 -6.21
N ALA A 27 -6.32 -25.13 -6.74
CA ALA A 27 -7.46 -25.45 -7.60
C ALA A 27 -7.03 -26.17 -8.89
N VAL A 28 -5.96 -25.70 -9.56
CA VAL A 28 -5.42 -26.35 -10.77
C VAL A 28 -4.86 -27.73 -10.44
N GLN A 29 -4.17 -27.91 -9.31
CA GLN A 29 -3.68 -29.22 -8.88
C GLN A 29 -4.82 -30.19 -8.60
N ALA A 30 -5.87 -29.73 -7.92
CA ALA A 30 -7.07 -30.53 -7.65
C ALA A 30 -7.77 -30.94 -8.95
N GLU A 31 -7.88 -30.03 -9.93
CA GLU A 31 -8.48 -30.33 -11.23
C GLU A 31 -7.66 -31.37 -12.00
N PHE A 32 -6.32 -31.29 -11.99
CA PHE A 32 -5.50 -32.33 -12.62
C PHE A 32 -5.70 -33.71 -11.95
N ALA A 33 -5.89 -33.74 -10.64
CA ALA A 33 -6.12 -34.98 -9.91
C ALA A 33 -7.44 -35.67 -10.31
N THR A 34 -8.49 -34.92 -10.68
CA THR A 34 -9.77 -35.52 -11.12
C THR A 34 -9.64 -36.26 -12.45
N TYR A 35 -8.71 -35.85 -13.33
CA TYR A 35 -8.40 -36.53 -14.59
C TYR A 35 -7.26 -37.56 -14.49
N GLY A 36 -6.91 -38.00 -13.28
CA GLY A 36 -5.90 -39.03 -13.06
C GLY A 36 -4.45 -38.55 -13.16
N MET A 37 -4.21 -37.24 -13.32
CA MET A 37 -2.87 -36.64 -13.28
C MET A 37 -2.50 -36.29 -11.83
N GLN A 38 -2.25 -37.34 -11.03
CA GLN A 38 -1.82 -37.17 -9.64
C GLN A 38 -0.41 -36.56 -9.56
N ASN A 39 -0.15 -35.79 -8.50
CA ASN A 39 1.15 -35.16 -8.21
C ASN A 39 1.63 -34.11 -9.23
N MET A 40 0.71 -33.42 -9.90
CA MET A 40 1.08 -32.27 -10.73
C MET A 40 1.66 -31.13 -9.89
N THR A 41 2.83 -30.63 -10.28
CA THR A 41 3.41 -29.41 -9.72
C THR A 41 2.91 -28.22 -10.53
N ALA A 42 2.07 -27.38 -9.92
CA ALA A 42 1.59 -26.16 -10.57
C ALA A 42 2.46 -24.96 -10.15
N VAL A 43 2.94 -24.21 -11.15
CA VAL A 43 3.70 -22.97 -10.96
C VAL A 43 3.00 -21.81 -11.66
N ILE A 44 3.00 -20.67 -10.98
CA ILE A 44 2.41 -19.43 -11.49
C ILE A 44 3.50 -18.60 -12.13
N SER A 45 3.29 -18.23 -13.40
CA SER A 45 4.09 -17.27 -14.13
C SER A 45 3.25 -16.01 -14.32
N GLY A 46 3.53 -14.97 -13.53
CA GLY A 46 2.88 -13.67 -13.65
C GLY A 46 3.32 -12.90 -14.89
N LEU A 47 2.66 -11.77 -15.17
CA LEU A 47 3.00 -10.83 -16.25
C LEU A 47 3.12 -11.47 -17.66
N CYS A 48 2.36 -12.55 -17.91
CA CYS A 48 2.44 -13.28 -19.17
C CYS A 48 1.39 -12.79 -20.17
N ASN A 49 1.78 -12.69 -21.45
CA ASN A 49 0.97 -12.31 -22.61
C ASN A 49 0.46 -10.85 -22.60
N VAL A 50 -0.21 -10.40 -21.55
CA VAL A 50 -0.78 -9.05 -21.41
C VAL A 50 -0.79 -8.65 -19.92
N TYR A 51 -0.87 -7.34 -19.65
CA TYR A 51 -0.90 -6.79 -18.30
C TYR A 51 -2.30 -6.30 -17.93
N THR A 52 -2.92 -6.91 -16.90
CA THR A 52 -4.25 -6.55 -16.39
C THR A 52 -4.23 -6.17 -14.91
N HIS A 53 -3.16 -5.54 -14.44
CA HIS A 53 -3.00 -5.07 -13.05
C HIS A 53 -3.02 -6.21 -12.00
N TYR A 54 -3.35 -5.85 -10.75
CA TYR A 54 -3.30 -6.72 -9.57
C TYR A 54 -4.54 -7.60 -9.43
N ILE A 55 -4.32 -8.83 -8.98
CA ILE A 55 -5.36 -9.82 -8.75
C ILE A 55 -5.25 -10.30 -7.30
N THR A 56 -6.19 -9.84 -6.49
CA THR A 56 -6.28 -10.12 -5.05
C THR A 56 -7.42 -11.10 -4.78
N THR A 57 -7.40 -11.75 -3.61
CA THR A 57 -8.53 -12.53 -3.13
C THR A 57 -9.70 -11.61 -2.79
N PHE A 58 -10.91 -12.16 -2.69
CA PHE A 58 -12.08 -11.39 -2.29
C PHE A 58 -11.86 -10.74 -0.92
N GLU A 59 -11.29 -11.48 0.03
CA GLU A 59 -11.01 -11.01 1.38
C GLU A 59 -9.94 -9.92 1.40
N GLU A 60 -8.89 -10.04 0.56
CA GLU A 60 -7.91 -8.96 0.37
C GLU A 60 -8.52 -7.74 -0.34
N TYR A 61 -9.54 -7.93 -1.19
CA TYR A 61 -10.24 -6.86 -1.89
C TYR A 61 -11.26 -6.11 -1.01
N GLN A 62 -11.90 -6.82 -0.07
CA GLN A 62 -12.94 -6.30 0.83
C GLN A 62 -12.37 -5.58 2.07
N GLY A 63 -11.05 -5.39 2.15
CA GLY A 63 -10.44 -4.65 3.27
C GLY A 63 -10.96 -3.22 3.35
N GLU A 64 -11.19 -2.74 4.57
CA GLU A 64 -11.55 -1.34 4.80
C GLU A 64 -10.35 -0.42 4.52
N VAL A 65 -10.63 0.78 4.01
CA VAL A 65 -9.61 1.78 3.70
C VAL A 65 -9.82 2.99 4.60
N ALA A 66 -8.84 3.26 5.46
CA ALA A 66 -8.82 4.49 6.24
C ALA A 66 -8.21 5.60 5.36
N GLU A 67 -8.94 6.70 5.16
CA GLU A 67 -8.50 7.84 4.36
C GLU A 67 -8.41 9.11 5.21
N VAL A 68 -7.31 9.85 5.07
CA VAL A 68 -7.13 11.18 5.68
C VAL A 68 -6.63 12.16 4.63
N ILE A 69 -7.24 13.35 4.60
CA ILE A 69 -6.86 14.44 3.69
C ILE A 69 -6.25 15.58 4.51
N PHE A 70 -5.02 15.95 4.17
CA PHE A 70 -4.31 17.09 4.73
C PHE A 70 -4.17 18.21 3.72
N VAL A 71 -4.07 19.45 4.20
CA VAL A 71 -3.56 20.54 3.38
C VAL A 71 -2.06 20.31 3.18
N GLY A 72 -1.67 20.11 1.92
CA GLY A 72 -0.31 19.75 1.53
C GLY A 72 0.38 20.83 0.71
N ALA A 73 1.66 20.57 0.42
CA ALA A 73 2.48 21.34 -0.50
C ALA A 73 2.99 20.40 -1.60
N ASN A 74 3.57 20.96 -2.67
CA ASN A 74 4.08 20.15 -3.78
C ASN A 74 5.18 19.17 -3.30
N PRO A 75 5.02 17.84 -3.51
CA PRO A 75 5.98 16.83 -3.07
C PRO A 75 7.39 17.03 -3.64
N LYS A 76 7.51 17.71 -4.80
CA LYS A 76 8.81 18.05 -5.41
C LYS A 76 9.72 18.85 -4.47
N ASN A 77 9.14 19.64 -3.56
CA ASN A 77 9.94 20.39 -2.58
C ASN A 77 10.66 19.46 -1.59
N SER A 78 10.10 18.28 -1.30
CA SER A 78 10.72 17.29 -0.41
C SER A 78 11.79 16.46 -1.13
N ALA A 79 11.74 16.33 -2.46
CA ALA A 79 12.73 15.53 -3.21
C ALA A 79 14.14 16.13 -3.18
N GLU A 80 14.25 17.46 -3.02
CA GLU A 80 15.51 18.19 -2.97
C GLU A 80 16.15 18.17 -1.56
N ASN A 81 15.33 17.97 -0.52
CA ASN A 81 15.77 17.99 0.87
C ASN A 81 15.73 16.58 1.46
N GLN A 82 16.87 15.88 1.44
CA GLN A 82 17.03 14.46 1.82
C GLN A 82 16.84 14.16 3.32
N THR A 83 16.28 15.09 4.10
CA THR A 83 16.20 14.98 5.56
C THR A 83 15.04 14.09 6.04
N HIS A 84 13.99 13.91 5.24
CA HIS A 84 12.86 13.03 5.57
C HIS A 84 12.79 11.84 4.61
N GLN A 85 12.89 10.64 5.17
CA GLN A 85 12.86 9.38 4.40
C GLN A 85 11.45 8.93 3.99
N THR A 86 10.40 9.59 4.48
CA THR A 86 9.02 9.17 4.23
C THR A 86 8.05 10.36 4.20
N PHE A 87 7.03 10.28 3.34
CA PHE A 87 5.94 11.27 3.28
C PHE A 87 4.81 11.00 4.27
N LEU A 88 4.67 9.77 4.75
CA LEU A 88 3.58 9.37 5.65
C LEU A 88 4.03 8.31 6.64
N THR A 89 3.41 8.30 7.82
CA THR A 89 3.48 7.17 8.74
C THR A 89 2.10 6.80 9.24
N VAL A 90 1.87 5.49 9.38
CA VAL A 90 0.77 4.95 10.19
C VAL A 90 1.40 4.52 11.52
N GLU A 91 0.86 5.03 12.61
CA GLU A 91 1.37 4.77 13.96
C GLU A 91 0.30 4.09 14.79
N LYS A 92 0.69 3.04 15.53
CA LYS A 92 -0.15 2.35 16.52
C LYS A 92 0.21 2.84 17.92
N TYR A 93 -0.81 3.08 18.74
CA TYR A 93 -0.61 3.41 20.15
C TYR A 93 -0.32 2.13 20.96
N GLU A 94 0.80 2.13 21.68
CA GLU A 94 1.16 1.07 22.61
C GLU A 94 0.82 1.50 24.05
N ALA A 95 -0.25 0.93 24.62
CA ALA A 95 -0.70 1.29 25.96
C ALA A 95 0.29 0.93 27.08
N THR A 96 1.14 -0.08 26.85
CA THR A 96 2.16 -0.55 27.82
C THR A 96 3.28 0.46 28.02
N SER A 97 3.70 1.12 26.94
CA SER A 97 4.80 2.10 26.91
C SER A 97 4.29 3.54 26.86
N ALA A 98 2.99 3.75 26.65
CA ALA A 98 2.35 5.04 26.39
C ALA A 98 2.99 5.80 25.20
N THR A 99 3.53 5.08 24.22
CA THR A 99 4.17 5.66 23.03
C THR A 99 3.46 5.28 21.74
N TRP A 100 3.69 6.08 20.70
CA TRP A 100 3.24 5.80 19.34
C TRP A 100 4.36 5.11 18.58
N ARG A 101 4.08 3.92 18.06
CA ARG A 101 5.02 3.14 17.27
C ARG A 101 4.62 3.15 15.80
N ILE A 102 5.58 3.46 14.93
CA ILE A 102 5.39 3.41 13.48
C ILE A 102 5.20 1.94 13.05
N VAL A 103 4.08 1.65 12.41
CA VAL A 103 3.75 0.32 11.86
C VAL A 103 3.85 0.27 10.34
N HIS A 104 3.51 1.37 9.66
CA HIS A 104 3.65 1.51 8.21
C HIS A 104 4.23 2.88 7.85
N ASN A 105 4.88 2.93 6.69
CA ASN A 105 5.45 4.12 6.05
C ASN A 105 5.03 4.16 4.58
N ASP A 106 5.42 5.18 3.82
CA ASP A 106 5.14 5.28 2.38
C ASP A 106 5.71 4.15 1.50
N ALA A 107 6.70 3.40 1.98
CA ALA A 107 7.21 2.20 1.32
C ALA A 107 6.37 0.94 1.59
N SER A 108 5.40 1.02 2.50
CA SER A 108 4.51 -0.09 2.85
C SER A 108 3.43 -0.25 1.78
N TRP A 109 3.24 -1.50 1.31
CA TRP A 109 2.32 -1.83 0.21
C TRP A 109 0.86 -1.49 0.50
N GLU A 110 0.52 -1.43 1.79
CA GLU A 110 -0.80 -1.13 2.32
C GLU A 110 -1.11 0.37 2.30
N THR A 111 -0.11 1.23 2.09
CA THR A 111 -0.28 2.68 2.13
C THR A 111 -0.26 3.29 0.75
N ARG A 112 -1.03 4.36 0.56
CA ARG A 112 -1.04 5.14 -0.68
C ARG A 112 -1.00 6.61 -0.36
N PHE A 113 -0.24 7.34 -1.16
CA PHE A 113 -0.12 8.79 -1.09
C PHE A 113 -0.57 9.40 -2.41
N TYR A 114 -1.58 10.26 -2.34
CA TYR A 114 -2.07 11.02 -3.47
C TYR A 114 -1.87 12.50 -3.21
N TRP A 115 -1.33 13.21 -4.20
CA TRP A 115 -1.22 14.65 -4.17
C TRP A 115 -2.13 15.26 -5.23
N HIS A 116 -3.01 16.16 -4.81
CA HIS A 116 -3.91 16.89 -5.69
C HIS A 116 -3.59 18.39 -5.67
N LYS A 117 -3.30 18.95 -6.84
CA LYS A 117 -3.06 20.37 -7.00
C LYS A 117 -4.39 21.12 -7.04
N GLY A 118 -4.59 22.01 -6.07
CA GLY A 118 -5.71 22.95 -6.06
C GLY A 118 -5.40 24.25 -6.81
N LEU A 119 -6.33 25.20 -6.70
CA LEU A 119 -6.20 26.54 -7.26
C LEU A 119 -5.33 27.44 -6.35
N LEU A 120 -4.73 28.48 -6.93
CA LEU A 120 -3.98 29.53 -6.22
C LEU A 120 -2.82 29.04 -5.32
N GLY A 121 -2.23 27.88 -5.63
CA GLY A 121 -1.10 27.34 -4.87
C GLY A 121 -1.50 26.51 -3.66
N HIS A 122 -2.79 26.32 -3.42
CA HIS A 122 -3.27 25.29 -2.49
C HIS A 122 -3.08 23.90 -3.09
N SER A 123 -2.79 22.92 -2.24
CA SER A 123 -2.80 21.52 -2.63
C SER A 123 -3.23 20.66 -1.46
N ASN A 124 -3.79 19.49 -1.78
CA ASN A 124 -4.21 18.51 -0.79
C ASN A 124 -3.33 17.27 -0.92
N ALA A 125 -3.01 16.68 0.23
CA ALA A 125 -2.33 15.40 0.32
C ALA A 125 -3.30 14.40 0.96
N THR A 126 -3.71 13.41 0.19
CA THR A 126 -4.56 12.32 0.66
C THR A 126 -3.69 11.12 0.97
N ILE A 127 -3.79 10.61 2.20
CA ILE A 127 -3.15 9.39 2.65
C ILE A 127 -4.25 8.35 2.80
N GLN A 128 -4.06 7.19 2.19
CA GLN A 128 -4.92 6.02 2.37
C GLN A 128 -4.10 4.89 3.00
N TRP A 129 -4.69 4.23 3.99
CA TRP A 129 -4.20 2.99 4.54
C TRP A 129 -5.24 1.90 4.29
N HIS A 130 -4.90 0.96 3.43
CA HIS A 130 -5.66 -0.26 3.20
C HIS A 130 -5.41 -1.20 4.38
N ILE A 131 -6.36 -1.30 5.30
CA ILE A 131 -6.20 -2.08 6.52
C ILE A 131 -6.17 -3.57 6.14
N PRO A 132 -5.02 -4.26 6.29
CA PRO A 132 -4.96 -5.67 5.97
C PRO A 132 -5.77 -6.47 6.98
N GLY A 133 -6.34 -7.62 6.57
CA GLY A 133 -7.04 -8.51 7.50
C GLY A 133 -6.15 -9.11 8.61
N THR A 134 -4.83 -8.95 8.49
CA THR A 134 -3.83 -9.31 9.52
C THR A 134 -3.52 -8.16 10.50
N ALA A 135 -4.13 -6.97 10.32
CA ALA A 135 -3.94 -5.85 11.21
C ALA A 135 -4.44 -6.19 12.61
N GLN A 136 -3.61 -5.89 13.62
CA GLN A 136 -4.00 -6.09 15.00
C GLN A 136 -5.00 -5.01 15.43
N PRO A 137 -6.02 -5.35 16.24
CA PRO A 137 -6.85 -4.34 16.86
C PRO A 137 -6.05 -3.32 17.66
N GLY A 138 -6.55 -2.09 17.72
CA GLY A 138 -5.98 -1.03 18.54
C GLY A 138 -6.23 0.36 17.98
N ILE A 139 -5.58 1.34 18.61
CA ILE A 139 -5.71 2.75 18.24
C ILE A 139 -4.57 3.13 17.31
N TYR A 140 -4.93 3.74 16.19
CA TYR A 140 -4.03 4.15 15.12
C TYR A 140 -4.17 5.65 14.84
N ARG A 141 -3.13 6.24 14.25
CA ARG A 141 -3.16 7.58 13.67
C ARG A 141 -2.28 7.64 12.44
N MET A 142 -2.56 8.58 11.55
CA MET A 142 -1.74 8.85 10.37
C MET A 142 -1.04 10.19 10.51
N ARG A 143 0.22 10.24 10.10
CA ARG A 143 0.99 11.48 10.01
C ARG A 143 1.43 11.72 8.59
N TYR A 144 1.50 13.00 8.25
CA TYR A 144 1.96 13.50 6.98
C TYR A 144 3.17 14.39 7.19
N PHE A 145 4.21 14.18 6.40
CA PHE A 145 5.45 14.96 6.42
C PHE A 145 5.65 15.60 5.05
N GLY A 146 5.81 16.91 5.02
CA GLY A 146 5.93 17.65 3.77
C GLY A 146 6.86 18.85 3.89
N HIS A 147 7.17 19.45 2.74
CA HIS A 147 7.97 20.66 2.67
C HIS A 147 7.24 21.72 1.85
N HIS A 148 7.09 22.91 2.42
CA HIS A 148 6.50 24.04 1.71
C HIS A 148 7.60 25.02 1.30
N ARG A 149 7.45 25.58 0.09
CA ARG A 149 8.37 26.57 -0.46
C ARG A 149 7.84 27.96 -0.14
N LYS A 150 8.62 28.74 0.60
CA LYS A 150 8.36 30.15 0.86
C LYS A 150 9.29 31.01 0.03
N GLN A 151 8.73 31.96 -0.72
CA GLN A 151 9.50 32.93 -1.50
C GLN A 151 9.04 34.33 -1.11
N ASP A 152 9.89 35.04 -0.36
CA ASP A 152 9.68 36.46 -0.05
C ASP A 152 10.28 37.31 -1.18
N PHE A 153 9.69 38.48 -1.44
CA PHE A 153 9.95 39.33 -2.62
C PHE A 153 11.42 39.76 -2.83
N LEU A 154 12.28 39.59 -1.81
CA LEU A 154 13.69 39.99 -1.80
C LEU A 154 14.66 38.91 -1.31
N LYS A 155 14.18 37.68 -1.05
CA LYS A 155 15.03 36.59 -0.53
C LYS A 155 14.98 35.37 -1.46
N PRO A 156 16.07 34.58 -1.52
CA PRO A 156 16.05 33.29 -2.20
C PRO A 156 14.96 32.41 -1.59
N ALA A 157 14.37 31.53 -2.40
CA ALA A 157 13.30 30.66 -1.94
C ALA A 157 13.82 29.69 -0.87
N VAL A 158 13.10 29.59 0.25
CA VAL A 158 13.42 28.70 1.37
C VAL A 158 12.41 27.57 1.40
N ILE A 159 12.89 26.35 1.61
CA ILE A 159 12.07 25.15 1.78
C ILE A 159 12.01 24.84 3.27
N LEU A 160 10.81 24.83 3.85
CA LEU A 160 10.60 24.59 5.28
C LEU A 160 9.80 23.30 5.50
N PRO A 161 10.25 22.41 6.41
CA PRO A 161 9.51 21.20 6.76
C PRO A 161 8.25 21.55 7.54
N PHE A 162 7.23 20.71 7.41
CA PHE A 162 6.06 20.72 8.27
C PHE A 162 5.57 19.29 8.47
N GLU A 163 4.87 19.07 9.57
CA GLU A 163 4.20 17.81 9.87
C GLU A 163 2.75 18.06 10.25
N SER A 164 1.91 17.07 9.98
CA SER A 164 0.50 17.09 10.35
C SER A 164 0.10 15.71 10.83
N THR A 165 -0.79 15.67 11.83
CA THR A 165 -1.22 14.41 12.46
C THR A 165 -2.74 14.35 12.43
N SER A 166 -3.30 13.21 12.05
CA SER A 166 -4.73 12.96 12.09
C SER A 166 -5.23 12.83 13.54
N SER A 167 -6.55 12.88 13.72
CA SER A 167 -7.15 12.30 14.92
C SER A 167 -6.84 10.81 15.02
N ALA A 168 -6.79 10.29 16.25
CA ALA A 168 -6.68 8.87 16.47
C ALA A 168 -8.01 8.17 16.12
N PHE A 169 -7.92 6.98 15.55
CA PHE A 169 -9.05 6.13 15.21
C PHE A 169 -8.78 4.69 15.64
N GLU A 170 -9.84 3.93 15.88
CA GLU A 170 -9.74 2.54 16.34
C GLU A 170 -9.95 1.58 15.18
N VAL A 171 -9.12 0.54 15.13
CA VAL A 171 -9.28 -0.59 14.22
C VAL A 171 -9.74 -1.78 15.05
N VAL A 172 -10.87 -2.36 14.64
CA VAL A 172 -11.47 -3.55 15.26
C VAL A 172 -11.43 -4.72 14.29
N THR A 173 -11.26 -5.94 14.80
CA THR A 173 -11.41 -7.16 13.98
C THR A 173 -12.89 -7.47 13.80
N SER A 174 -13.29 -7.69 12.55
CA SER A 174 -14.61 -8.21 12.16
C SER A 174 -14.75 -9.72 12.38
#